data_AF-A0A1B8TC12-F1
#
_entry.id   AF-A0A1B8TC12-F1
#
_cell.length_a   1.000
_cell.length_b   1.000
_cell.length_c   1.000
_cell.angle_alpha   90.00
_cell.angle_beta   90.00
_cell.angle_gamma   90.00
#
_symmetry.space_group_name_H-M   'P 1'
#
loop_
_entity.id
_entity.type
_entity.pdbx_description
1 polymer ?
#
loop_
_entity_poly.entity_id
_entity_poly.type
_entity_poly.pdbx_seq_one_letter_code
_entity_poly.pdbx_strand_id
1 'polypeptide(L)'
;MSEKCAVCELNKPFKLWTKKQKIGLAITAAFLVLFLFLLDSNGPLMKWARSVDREQQIEQIGAQMSDLAAQGKPDAIVWMAVNHPGDPERLKALEALAESGNGEAMMTLATIKHRSDPYLAKVLVNKAAAAGHPDAVLAVVRHPDTYKL
;
A
#
# COMPACT_ATOMS: atom_id res chain seq x y z
N MET A 1 1.28 -50.09 -48.05
CA MET A 1 0.89 -48.74 -48.51
C MET A 1 0.15 -48.06 -47.37
N SER A 2 0.65 -46.92 -46.91
CA SER A 2 0.27 -46.26 -45.64
C SER A 2 -1.09 -45.57 -45.75
N GLU A 3 -2.04 -46.00 -44.93
CA GLU A 3 -3.30 -45.30 -44.66
C GLU A 3 -2.98 -43.96 -43.99
N LYS A 4 -3.25 -42.87 -44.72
CA LYS A 4 -3.13 -41.52 -44.18
C LYS A 4 -4.35 -41.25 -43.31
N CYS A 5 -4.09 -41.19 -42.01
CA CYS A 5 -5.00 -40.92 -40.90
C CYS A 5 -5.99 -39.78 -41.19
N ALA A 6 -7.26 -40.11 -41.46
CA ALA A 6 -8.36 -39.16 -41.66
C ALA A 6 -8.70 -38.34 -40.40
N VAL A 7 -8.25 -38.81 -39.22
CA VAL A 7 -8.43 -38.12 -37.94
C VAL A 7 -7.51 -36.89 -37.82
N CYS A 8 -6.46 -36.78 -38.64
CA CYS A 8 -5.52 -35.67 -38.58
C CYS A 8 -6.01 -34.37 -39.26
N GLU A 9 -7.08 -34.41 -40.08
CA GLU A 9 -7.59 -33.21 -40.76
C GLU A 9 -8.66 -32.45 -39.99
N LEU A 10 -9.30 -33.07 -38.98
CA LEU A 10 -10.39 -32.46 -38.23
C LEU A 10 -9.93 -31.52 -37.12
N ASN A 11 -8.65 -31.14 -37.09
CA ASN A 11 -8.09 -30.29 -36.04
C ASN A 11 -7.39 -29.01 -36.57
N LYS A 12 -8.00 -28.36 -37.57
CA LYS A 12 -7.61 -27.00 -37.99
C LYS A 12 -8.84 -26.12 -38.20
N PRO A 13 -9.56 -25.73 -37.14
CA PRO A 13 -10.84 -25.00 -37.24
C PRO A 13 -10.74 -23.68 -38.02
N PHE A 14 -9.54 -23.12 -38.16
CA PHE A 14 -9.30 -21.82 -38.80
C PHE A 14 -8.69 -21.89 -40.21
N LYS A 15 -8.49 -23.09 -40.78
CA LYS A 15 -7.83 -23.26 -42.09
C LYS A 15 -8.70 -22.72 -43.24
N LEU A 16 -10.02 -22.82 -43.11
CA LEU A 16 -11.01 -22.46 -44.13
C LEU A 16 -11.54 -21.02 -44.03
N TRP A 17 -11.08 -20.24 -43.04
CA TRP A 17 -11.59 -18.88 -42.84
C TRP A 17 -11.01 -17.86 -43.81
N THR A 18 -11.89 -16.99 -44.30
CA THR A 18 -11.52 -15.84 -45.11
C THR A 18 -10.69 -14.84 -44.28
N LYS A 19 -9.87 -14.03 -44.96
CA LYS A 19 -9.01 -13.02 -44.30
C LYS A 19 -9.82 -12.09 -43.37
N LYS A 20 -11.05 -11.74 -43.76
CA LYS A 20 -11.98 -10.90 -42.97
C LYS A 20 -12.43 -11.57 -41.66
N GLN A 21 -12.71 -12.87 -41.67
CA GLN A 21 -13.11 -13.62 -40.47
C GLN A 21 -11.96 -13.78 -39.47
N LYS A 22 -10.74 -14.00 -39.97
CA LYS A 22 -9.52 -14.05 -39.12
C LYS A 22 -9.23 -12.70 -38.48
N ILE A 23 -9.35 -11.61 -39.23
CA ILE A 23 -9.20 -10.24 -38.71
C ILE A 23 -10.28 -9.93 -37.67
N GLY A 24 -11.55 -10.29 -37.95
CA GLY A 24 -12.66 -10.09 -37.02
C GLY A 24 -12.41 -10.78 -35.67
N LEU A 25 -12.02 -12.05 -35.69
CA LEU A 25 -11.69 -12.80 -34.47
C LEU A 25 -10.51 -12.22 -33.71
N ALA A 26 -9.45 -11.80 -34.42
CA ALA A 26 -8.29 -11.16 -33.80
C ALA A 26 -8.68 -9.84 -33.10
N ILE A 27 -9.53 -9.03 -33.73
CA ILE A 27 -10.03 -7.78 -33.13
C ILE A 27 -10.89 -8.09 -31.89
N THR A 28 -11.82 -9.03 -31.98
CA THR A 28 -12.65 -9.41 -30.82
C THR A 28 -11.81 -9.98 -29.68
N ALA A 29 -10.81 -10.82 -29.97
CA ALA A 29 -9.91 -11.35 -28.96
C ALA A 29 -9.06 -10.25 -28.31
N ALA A 30 -8.57 -9.28 -29.10
CA ALA A 30 -7.86 -8.11 -28.58
C ALA A 30 -8.75 -7.24 -27.68
N PHE A 31 -10.02 -7.03 -28.07
CA PHE A 31 -11.00 -6.33 -27.24
C PHE A 31 -11.30 -7.08 -25.94
N LEU A 32 -11.42 -8.40 -25.99
CA LEU A 32 -11.69 -9.23 -24.81
C LEU A 32 -10.50 -9.21 -23.83
N VAL A 33 -9.27 -9.26 -24.35
CA VAL A 33 -8.05 -9.11 -23.54
C VAL A 33 -7.95 -7.70 -22.95
N LEU A 34 -8.25 -6.65 -23.73
CA LEU A 34 -8.27 -5.27 -23.24
C LEU A 34 -9.35 -5.08 -22.16
N PHE A 35 -10.53 -5.66 -22.35
CA PHE A 35 -11.63 -5.60 -21.39
C PHE A 35 -11.27 -6.33 -20.09
N LEU A 36 -10.66 -7.51 -20.16
CA LEU A 36 -10.16 -8.22 -18.97
C LEU A 36 -9.06 -7.43 -18.25
N PHE A 37 -8.19 -6.73 -18.98
CA PHE A 37 -7.18 -5.84 -18.39
C PHE A 37 -7.79 -4.60 -17.70
N LEU A 38 -8.93 -4.12 -18.17
CA LEU A 38 -9.67 -3.00 -17.57
C LEU A 38 -10.52 -3.42 -16.37
N LEU A 39 -11.07 -4.64 -16.35
CA LEU A 39 -11.83 -5.20 -15.23
C LEU A 39 -10.97 -5.85 -14.14
N ASP A 40 -9.66 -6.00 -14.37
CA ASP A 40 -8.77 -6.46 -13.32
C ASP A 40 -8.75 -5.44 -12.18
N SER A 41 -9.25 -5.88 -11.02
CA SER A 41 -9.24 -5.14 -9.75
C SER A 41 -7.86 -4.58 -9.36
N ASN A 42 -6.78 -5.15 -9.90
CA ASN A 42 -5.40 -4.71 -9.68
C ASN A 42 -4.80 -3.88 -10.83
N GLY A 43 -5.59 -3.55 -11.84
CA GLY A 43 -5.17 -2.77 -13.00
C GLY A 43 -4.77 -1.32 -12.63
N PRO A 44 -3.97 -0.65 -13.50
CA PRO A 44 -3.50 0.71 -13.27
C PRO A 44 -4.62 1.74 -13.00
N LEU A 45 -5.77 1.58 -13.65
CA LEU A 45 -6.92 2.49 -13.51
C LEU A 45 -7.58 2.37 -12.12
N MET A 46 -7.73 1.16 -11.59
CA MET A 46 -8.26 0.95 -10.24
C MET A 46 -7.29 1.43 -9.15
N LYS A 47 -5.98 1.43 -9.43
CA LYS A 47 -4.99 2.07 -8.53
C LYS A 47 -5.14 3.60 -8.55
N TRP A 48 -5.29 4.19 -9.73
CA TRP A 48 -5.54 5.63 -9.89
C TRP A 48 -6.85 6.06 -9.20
N ALA A 49 -7.96 5.34 -9.43
CA ALA A 49 -9.24 5.63 -8.79
C ALA A 49 -9.14 5.60 -7.25
N ARG A 50 -8.44 4.60 -6.69
CA ARG A 50 -8.17 4.52 -5.24
C ARG A 50 -7.27 5.64 -4.73
N SER A 51 -6.32 6.13 -5.53
CA SER A 51 -5.51 7.29 -5.12
C SER A 51 -6.34 8.56 -5.03
N VAL A 52 -7.25 8.79 -5.98
CA VAL A 52 -8.15 9.96 -5.95
C VAL A 52 -9.10 9.89 -4.75
N ASP A 53 -9.72 8.72 -4.52
CA ASP A 53 -10.63 8.51 -3.38
C ASP A 53 -9.93 8.72 -2.02
N ARG A 54 -8.67 8.30 -1.90
CA ARG A 54 -7.87 8.51 -0.68
C ARG A 54 -7.62 9.98 -0.38
N GLU A 55 -7.21 10.77 -1.37
CA GLU A 55 -6.96 12.21 -1.19
C GLU A 55 -8.25 12.90 -0.72
N GLN A 56 -9.39 12.54 -1.34
CA GLN A 56 -10.68 13.10 -0.96
C GLN A 56 -11.08 12.72 0.48
N GLN A 57 -10.81 11.48 0.91
CA GLN A 57 -11.04 11.06 2.30
C GLN A 57 -10.18 11.85 3.29
N ILE A 58 -8.90 12.08 2.98
CA ILE A 58 -8.00 12.90 3.80
C ILE A 58 -8.54 14.32 3.91
N GLU A 59 -8.99 14.93 2.81
CA GLU A 59 -9.58 16.29 2.83
C GLU A 59 -10.86 16.37 3.67
N GLN A 60 -11.74 15.38 3.57
CA GLN A 60 -13.02 15.37 4.28
C GLN A 60 -12.86 15.37 5.80
N ILE A 61 -11.89 14.62 6.33
CA ILE A 61 -11.67 14.51 7.78
C ILE A 61 -10.51 15.35 8.29
N GLY A 62 -9.67 15.90 7.40
CA GLY A 62 -8.41 16.56 7.76
C GLY A 62 -8.60 17.77 8.67
N ALA A 63 -9.63 18.59 8.43
CA ALA A 63 -9.97 19.72 9.29
C ALA A 63 -10.32 19.25 10.72
N GLN A 64 -11.20 18.25 10.83
CA GLN A 64 -11.59 17.67 12.11
C GLN A 64 -10.41 17.03 12.84
N MET A 65 -9.55 16.31 12.12
CA MET A 65 -8.33 15.72 12.69
C MET A 65 -7.33 16.79 13.14
N SER A 66 -7.21 17.90 12.41
CA SER A 66 -6.40 19.04 12.83
C SER A 66 -6.92 19.65 14.13
N ASP A 67 -8.23 19.85 14.27
CA ASP A 67 -8.84 20.39 15.49
C ASP A 67 -8.66 19.44 16.69
N LEU A 68 -8.81 18.13 16.49
CA LEU A 68 -8.57 17.13 17.53
C LEU A 68 -7.08 17.06 17.91
N ALA A 69 -6.17 17.19 16.94
CA ALA A 69 -4.74 17.24 17.20
C ALA A 69 -4.35 18.49 18.00
N ALA A 70 -4.96 19.65 17.70
CA ALA A 70 -4.76 20.88 18.47
C ALA A 70 -5.25 20.75 19.92
N GLN A 71 -6.23 19.88 20.18
CA GLN A 71 -6.69 19.51 21.53
C GLN A 71 -5.80 18.46 22.22
N GLY A 72 -4.71 18.02 21.58
CA GLY A 72 -3.79 17.04 22.13
C GLY A 72 -4.27 15.59 22.02
N LYS A 73 -5.26 15.29 21.17
CA LYS A 73 -5.75 13.90 21.01
C LYS A 73 -4.67 13.04 20.33
N PRO A 74 -4.18 11.94 20.97
CA PRO A 74 -3.05 11.18 20.46
C PRO A 74 -3.24 10.64 19.03
N ASP A 75 -4.37 10.00 18.76
CA ASP A 75 -4.66 9.39 17.46
C ASP A 75 -4.72 10.45 16.35
N ALA A 76 -5.22 11.65 16.67
CA ALA A 76 -5.28 12.75 15.73
C ALA A 76 -3.89 13.31 15.43
N ILE A 77 -3.03 13.46 16.44
CA ILE A 77 -1.63 13.88 16.24
C ILE A 77 -0.89 12.88 15.33
N VAL A 78 -1.03 11.58 15.60
CA VAL A 78 -0.43 10.51 14.79
C VAL A 78 -0.95 10.58 13.35
N TRP A 79 -2.27 10.66 13.17
CA TRP A 79 -2.88 10.73 11.85
C TRP A 79 -2.40 11.96 11.07
N MET A 80 -2.32 13.14 11.72
CA MET A 80 -1.84 14.36 11.07
C MET A 80 -0.38 14.22 10.61
N ALA A 81 0.49 13.63 11.43
CA ALA A 81 1.90 13.43 11.06
C ALA A 81 2.07 12.43 9.90
N VAL A 82 1.24 11.39 9.86
CA VAL A 82 1.28 10.37 8.78
C VAL A 82 0.77 10.92 7.45
N ASN A 83 -0.33 11.68 7.46
CA ASN A 83 -0.96 12.19 6.24
C ASN A 83 -0.40 13.54 5.77
N HIS A 84 0.38 14.23 6.62
CA HIS A 84 1.06 15.49 6.28
C HIS A 84 2.57 15.45 6.65
N PRO A 85 3.36 14.52 6.08
CA PRO A 85 4.73 14.24 6.51
C PRO A 85 5.74 15.39 6.24
N GLY A 86 5.33 16.41 5.50
CA GLY A 86 6.14 17.61 5.22
C GLY A 86 5.87 18.78 6.18
N ASP A 87 4.90 18.65 7.10
CA ASP A 87 4.57 19.72 8.05
C ASP A 87 5.40 19.58 9.34
N PRO A 88 6.37 20.49 9.59
CA PRO A 88 7.23 20.41 10.76
C PRO A 88 6.47 20.60 12.08
N GLU A 89 5.32 21.27 12.10
CA GLU A 89 4.52 21.41 13.32
C GLU A 89 3.89 20.07 13.71
N ARG A 90 3.42 19.28 12.74
CA ARG A 90 2.86 17.94 13.00
C ARG A 90 3.94 16.97 13.46
N LEU A 91 5.14 17.06 12.87
CA LEU A 91 6.28 16.28 13.34
C LEU A 91 6.65 16.63 14.78
N LYS A 92 6.70 17.93 15.12
CA LYS A 92 6.98 18.39 16.49
C LYS A 92 5.93 17.92 17.50
N ALA A 93 4.65 17.96 17.12
CA ALA A 93 3.57 17.44 17.96
C ALA A 93 3.68 15.92 18.19
N LEU A 94 4.06 15.17 17.14
CA LEU A 94 4.34 13.74 17.25
C LEU A 94 5.54 13.45 18.16
N GLU A 95 6.62 14.22 18.03
CA GLU A 95 7.81 14.12 18.89
C GLU A 95 7.45 14.36 20.37
N ALA A 96 6.69 15.42 20.68
CA ALA A 96 6.22 15.69 22.03
C ALA A 96 5.31 14.57 22.59
N LEU A 97 4.43 14.00 21.75
CA LEU A 97 3.57 12.89 22.14
C LEU A 97 4.39 11.62 22.41
N ALA A 98 5.40 11.32 21.59
CA ALA A 98 6.33 10.22 21.83
C ALA A 98 7.12 10.43 23.13
N GLU A 99 7.59 11.64 23.42
CA GLU A 99 8.28 11.99 24.67
C GLU A 99 7.40 11.80 25.91
N SER A 100 6.08 11.99 25.77
CA SER A 100 5.11 11.75 26.85
C SER A 100 4.87 10.26 27.17
N GLY A 101 5.51 9.34 26.43
CA GLY A 101 5.40 7.90 26.65
C GLY A 101 4.39 7.19 25.75
N ASN A 102 3.80 7.88 24.76
CA ASN A 102 2.84 7.26 23.85
C ASN A 102 3.55 6.30 22.87
N GLY A 103 3.26 5.00 22.99
CA GLY A 103 3.91 3.96 22.18
C GLY A 103 3.61 4.04 20.67
N GLU A 104 2.39 4.42 20.29
CA GLU A 104 1.99 4.58 18.89
C GLU A 104 2.76 5.73 18.23
N ALA A 105 2.89 6.86 18.93
CA ALA A 105 3.68 7.99 18.49
C ALA A 105 5.17 7.64 18.35
N MET A 106 5.73 6.87 19.28
CA MET A 106 7.11 6.37 19.17
C MET A 106 7.29 5.47 17.95
N MET A 107 6.35 4.55 17.67
CA MET A 107 6.40 3.67 16.49
C MET A 107 6.27 4.44 15.18
N THR A 108 5.36 5.41 15.16
CA THR A 108 5.19 6.32 14.01
C THR A 108 6.45 7.14 13.76
N LEU A 109 7.02 7.74 14.81
CA LEU A 109 8.25 8.53 14.72
C LEU A 109 9.45 7.65 14.32
N ALA A 110 9.54 6.43 14.83
CA ALA A 110 10.57 5.47 14.42
C ALA A 110 10.48 5.15 12.93
N THR A 111 9.26 4.97 12.41
CA THR A 111 9.01 4.73 10.98
C THR A 111 9.46 5.92 10.14
N ILE A 112 9.13 7.15 10.56
CA ILE A 112 9.53 8.39 9.88
C ILE A 112 11.06 8.54 9.87
N LYS A 113 11.73 8.28 11.01
CA LYS A 113 13.18 8.47 11.16
C LYS A 113 13.99 7.29 10.64
N HIS A 114 13.40 6.14 10.31
CA HIS A 114 14.13 4.91 10.00
C HIS A 114 15.24 5.07 8.94
N ARG A 115 15.01 5.89 7.91
CA ARG A 115 16.00 6.13 6.85
C ARG A 115 17.03 7.21 7.20
N SER A 116 16.63 8.26 7.91
CA SER A 116 17.48 9.41 8.21
C SER A 116 18.30 9.24 9.49
N ASP A 117 17.72 8.56 10.49
CA ASP A 117 18.34 8.25 11.77
C ASP A 117 17.88 6.84 12.25
N PRO A 118 18.52 5.78 11.73
CA PRO A 118 18.17 4.40 12.09
C PRO A 118 18.46 4.08 13.56
N TYR A 119 19.41 4.78 14.20
CA TYR A 119 19.70 4.60 15.62
C TYR A 119 18.57 5.15 16.48
N LEU A 120 18.11 6.37 16.20
CA LEU A 120 16.94 6.94 16.89
C LEU A 120 15.69 6.09 16.68
N ALA A 121 15.46 5.59 15.46
CA ALA A 121 14.33 4.70 15.20
C ALA A 121 14.39 3.44 16.08
N LYS A 122 15.57 2.83 16.22
CA LYS A 122 15.78 1.67 17.09
C LYS A 122 15.56 2.00 18.58
N VAL A 123 16.02 3.16 19.05
CA VAL A 123 15.77 3.64 20.41
C VAL A 123 14.26 3.80 20.65
N LEU A 124 13.54 4.41 19.71
CA LEU A 124 12.11 4.63 19.81
C LEU A 124 11.32 3.31 19.84
N VAL A 125 11.69 2.31 19.02
CA VAL A 125 11.06 0.99 19.08
C VAL A 125 11.28 0.31 20.43
N ASN A 126 12.49 0.38 20.99
CA ASN A 126 12.74 -0.16 22.34
C ASN A 126 11.92 0.57 23.42
N LYS A 127 11.82 1.90 23.34
CA LYS A 127 10.98 2.68 24.27
C LYS A 127 9.50 2.32 24.13
N ALA A 128 9.01 2.16 22.91
CA ALA A 128 7.63 1.74 22.65
C ALA A 128 7.37 0.34 23.22
N ALA A 129 8.32 -0.59 23.07
CA ALA A 129 8.24 -1.93 23.65
C ALA A 129 8.20 -1.89 25.18
N ALA A 130 9.06 -1.06 25.80
CA ALA A 130 9.07 -0.85 27.25
C ALA A 130 7.76 -0.22 27.77
N ALA A 131 7.11 0.62 26.95
CA ALA A 131 5.79 1.18 27.22
C ALA A 131 4.62 0.20 26.96
N GLY A 132 4.90 -1.02 26.49
CA GLY A 132 3.90 -2.06 26.24
C GLY A 132 3.22 -1.99 24.87
N HIS A 133 3.77 -1.24 23.90
CA HIS A 133 3.23 -1.21 22.54
C HIS A 133 3.36 -2.59 21.88
N PRO A 134 2.26 -3.24 21.46
CA PRO A 134 2.26 -4.66 21.09
C PRO A 134 3.17 -4.95 19.90
N ASP A 135 3.14 -4.12 18.85
CA ASP A 135 3.99 -4.34 17.67
C ASP A 135 5.47 -4.10 17.96
N ALA A 136 5.77 -3.22 18.92
CA ALA A 136 7.14 -2.92 19.30
C ALA A 136 7.71 -4.07 20.13
N VAL A 137 6.93 -4.59 21.10
CA VAL A 137 7.26 -5.79 21.87
C VAL A 137 7.50 -6.95 20.91
N LEU A 138 6.61 -7.16 19.94
CA LEU A 138 6.75 -8.22 18.94
C LEU A 138 8.02 -8.06 18.10
N ALA A 139 8.34 -6.84 17.66
CA ALA A 139 9.53 -6.55 16.87
C ALA A 139 10.82 -6.84 17.66
N VAL A 140 10.90 -6.38 18.91
CA VAL A 140 12.06 -6.60 19.79
C VAL A 140 12.24 -8.10 20.10
N VAL A 141 11.15 -8.83 20.36
CA VAL A 141 11.20 -10.26 20.66
C VAL A 141 11.61 -11.10 19.44
N ARG A 142 11.10 -10.77 18.25
CA ARG A 142 11.45 -11.52 17.01
C ARG A 142 12.86 -11.22 16.51
N HIS A 143 13.35 -10.01 16.76
CA HIS A 143 14.63 -9.52 16.20
C HIS A 143 15.52 -8.87 17.28
N PRO A 144 15.94 -9.62 18.31
CA PRO A 144 16.68 -9.05 19.44
C PRO A 144 18.01 -8.40 19.01
N ASP A 145 18.73 -8.99 18.05
CA ASP A 145 19.99 -8.43 17.54
C ASP A 145 19.78 -7.10 16.82
N THR A 146 18.67 -6.95 16.11
CA THR A 146 18.30 -5.71 15.43
C THR A 146 18.01 -4.61 16.43
N TYR A 147 17.44 -4.93 17.59
CA TYR A 147 17.00 -3.94 18.59
C TYR A 147 17.92 -3.79 19.81
N LYS A 148 19.04 -4.51 19.90
CA LYS A 148 20.07 -4.32 20.94
C LYS A 148 20.78 -2.96 20.85
N LEU A 149 20.53 -2.05 21.80
CA LEU A 149 21.15 -0.72 21.86
C LEU A 149 22.61 -0.77 22.33
#